data_AF-A0A924TTT3-F1
#
_entry.id   AF-A0A924TTT3-F1
#
_cell.length_a   1.000
_cell.length_b   1.000
_cell.length_c   1.000
_cell.angle_alpha   90.00
_cell.angle_beta   90.00
_cell.angle_gamma   90.00
#
_symmetry.space_group_name_H-M   'P 1'
#
loop_
_entity.id
_entity.type
_entity.pdbx_description
1 polymer ?
#
loop_
_entity_poly.entity_id
_entity_poly.type
_entity_poly.pdbx_seq_one_letter_code
_entity_poly.pdbx_strand_id
1 'polypeptide(L)' 'MTVLVTGGAGFIGSNFVLDWFKTSAEPLVNLGALTHAG' A
#
# COMPACT_ATOMS: atom_id res chain seq x y z
N MET A 1 -11.51 -10.15 1.99
CA MET A 1 -10.94 -9.58 3.24
C MET A 1 -10.43 -8.17 2.94
N THR A 2 -10.25 -7.29 3.92
CA THR A 2 -9.63 -5.97 3.68
C THR A 2 -8.24 -5.92 4.32
N VAL A 3 -7.22 -5.51 3.55
CA VAL A 3 -5.84 -5.40 4.05
C VAL A 3 -5.55 -3.95 4.43
N LEU A 4 -5.09 -3.74 5.67
CA LEU A 4 -4.57 -2.45 6.12
C LEU A 4 -3.05 -2.43 5.97
N VAL A 5 -2.54 -1.50 5.18
CA VAL A 5 -1.10 -1.27 4.98
C VAL A 5 -0.72 0.03 5.66
N THR A 6 0.39 0.03 6.39
CA THR A 6 1.02 1.26 6.86
C THR A 6 2.30 1.53 6.08
N GLY A 7 2.61 2.81 5.83
CA GLY A 7 3.80 3.17 5.06
C GLY A 7 3.72 2.80 3.57
N GLY A 8 2.53 2.55 3.03
CA GLY A 8 2.31 2.18 1.61
C GLY A 8 2.68 3.26 0.60
N ALA A 9 3.08 4.45 1.06
CA ALA A 9 3.55 5.56 0.21
C ALA A 9 5.09 5.65 0.11
N GLY A 10 5.84 4.85 0.87
CA GLY A 10 7.30 4.77 0.73
C GLY A 10 7.72 3.75 -0.33
N PHE A 11 9.01 3.74 -0.72
CA PHE A 11 9.56 2.90 -1.79
C PHE A 11 9.06 1.43 -1.80
N ILE A 12 9.17 0.70 -0.69
CA ILE A 12 8.73 -0.71 -0.63
C ILE A 12 7.20 -0.80 -0.62
N GLY A 13 6.55 0.06 0.16
CA GLY A 13 5.11 0.04 0.35
C GLY A 13 4.34 0.34 -0.94
N SER A 14 4.82 1.27 -1.76
CA SER A 14 4.19 1.64 -3.02
C SER A 14 4.27 0.51 -4.04
N ASN A 15 5.41 -0.19 -4.13
CA ASN A 15 5.54 -1.38 -4.95
C ASN A 15 4.61 -2.51 -4.49
N PHE A 16 4.51 -2.75 -3.18
CA PHE A 16 3.55 -3.70 -2.63
C PHE A 16 2.10 -3.35 -3.04
N VAL A 17 1.69 -2.09 -2.88
CA VAL A 17 0.32 -1.65 -3.24
C VAL A 17 0.06 -1.86 -4.73
N LEU A 18 1.02 -1.52 -5.59
CA LEU A 18 0.89 -1.71 -7.03
C LEU A 18 0.78 -3.19 -7.41
N ASP A 19 1.60 -4.06 -6.83
CA ASP A 19 1.57 -5.49 -7.11
C ASP A 19 0.35 -6.19 -6.50
N TRP A 20 -0.16 -5.70 -5.36
CA TRP A 20 -1.41 -6.16 -4.79
C TRP A 20 -2.58 -5.95 -5.76
N PHE A 21 -2.73 -4.76 -6.32
CA PHE A 21 -3.81 -4.48 -7.28
C PHE A 21 -3.65 -5.17 -8.64
N LYS A 22 -2.46 -5.68 -8.97
CA LYS A 22 -2.27 -6.53 -10.17
C LYS A 22 -2.71 -7.97 -9.95
N THR A 23 -2.61 -8.47 -8.72
CA THR A 23 -2.75 -9.91 -8.40
C THR A 23 -3.98 -10.24 -7.58
N SER A 24 -4.60 -9.24 -6.95
CA SER A 24 -5.73 -9.38 -6.06
C SER A 24 -6.85 -8.41 -6.42
N ALA A 25 -8.09 -8.90 -6.28
CA ALA A 25 -9.29 -8.06 -6.33
C ALA A 25 -9.75 -7.61 -4.94
N GLU A 26 -9.01 -7.97 -3.88
CA GLU A 26 -9.36 -7.63 -2.52
C GLU A 26 -9.02 -6.16 -2.19
N PRO A 27 -9.89 -5.46 -1.44
CA PRO A 27 -9.66 -4.07 -1.07
C PRO A 27 -8.46 -3.90 -0.13
N LEU A 28 -7.70 -2.83 -0.37
CA LEU A 28 -6.55 -2.42 0.43
C LEU A 28 -6.75 -0.97 0.90
N VAL A 29 -6.44 -0.71 2.16
CA VAL A 29 -6.41 0.64 2.73
C VAL A 29 -4.97 0.96 3.13
N ASN A 30 -4.40 2.01 2.55
CA ASN A 30 -3.07 2.51 2.92
C ASN A 30 -3.22 3.68 3.92
N LEU A 31 -2.66 3.54 5.11
CA LEU A 31 -2.64 4.56 6.15
C LEU A 31 -1.21 5.00 6.46
N GLY A 32 -0.92 6.28 6.33
CA GLY A 32 0.40 6.82 6.66
C GLY A 32 0.42 8.33 6.79
N ALA A 33 1.41 8.84 7.53
CA ALA A 33 1.61 10.26 7.78
C ALA A 33 2.40 10.99 6.67
N LEU A 34 2.81 10.27 5.61
CA LEU A 34 3.53 10.79 4.44
C LEU A 34 4.85 11.55 4.73
N THR A 35 5.43 11.37 5.91
CA THR A 35 6.67 12.08 6.30
C THR A 35 7.91 11.64 5.50
N HIS A 36 7.85 10.49 4.83
CA HIS A 36 8.93 9.91 4.02
C HIS A 36 8.40 9.38 2.67
N ALA A 37 7.41 10.05 2.07
CA ALA A 37 6.93 9.67 0.75
C ALA A 37 7.98 10.06 -0.32
N GLY A 38 8.44 9.07 -1.10
CA GLY A 38 9.53 9.19 -2.08
C GLY A 38 9.83 7.85 -2.76
#